data_AF-A0A8H4CY20-F1
#
_entry.id   AF-A0A8H4CY20-F1
#
_cell.length_a   1.000
_cell.length_b   1.000
_cell.length_c   1.000
_cell.angle_alpha   90.00
_cell.angle_beta   90.00
_cell.angle_gamma   90.00
#
_symmetry.space_group_name_H-M   'P 1'
#
loop_
_entity.id
_entity.type
_entity.pdbx_description
1 polymer ?
#
loop_
_entity_poly.entity_id
_entity_poly.type
_entity_poly.pdbx_seq_one_letter_code
_entity_poly.pdbx_strand_id
1 'polypeptide(L)'
;MKDIFSTATFVISWVGEAEGNVADLLEYLRNLKHASRHDRPEFLRKAKKQFSFKDARWLVSRPYWSRIWIVQEFTLPRELYILCGNDAISWPALQQFRPFGISNKTNLGFKHLSKQENHHSIDRHVNSCRELSKLRRSWQTESKQPSYTNRDPDFGARPTLTRLLAFCKDYQCTDPRDRVYGLLGLIDVEGEDRLLADYEISSFQLFHRVMLHLHQQGRVLSQIFRTRLAEGLQILDHKDLPTSAFIYEVVGGRNSFPVEEDPATWDLFERAMRKAFERDEDEIKI
;
A
#
# COMPACT_ATOMS: atom_id res chain seq x y z
N MET A 1 -8.43 12.36 0.16
CA MET A 1 -7.51 12.13 -1.00
C MET A 1 -8.04 11.16 -2.06
N LYS A 2 -8.84 10.15 -1.72
CA LYS A 2 -9.47 9.24 -2.71
C LYS A 2 -10.04 9.98 -3.93
N ASP A 3 -10.88 10.97 -3.65
CA ASP A 3 -11.63 11.68 -4.68
C ASP A 3 -10.71 12.42 -5.64
N ILE A 4 -9.63 13.04 -5.14
CA ILE A 4 -8.63 13.72 -5.97
C ILE A 4 -8.07 12.78 -7.04
N PHE A 5 -7.62 11.59 -6.65
CA PHE A 5 -6.99 10.66 -7.57
C PHE A 5 -8.00 9.90 -8.44
N SER A 6 -9.20 9.61 -7.92
CA SER A 6 -10.24 8.89 -8.68
C SER A 6 -10.95 9.77 -9.72
N THR A 7 -11.07 11.08 -9.46
CA THR A 7 -11.69 12.03 -10.40
C THR A 7 -10.68 12.68 -11.34
N ALA A 8 -9.38 12.56 -11.08
CA ALA A 8 -8.35 13.08 -11.98
C ALA A 8 -8.43 12.44 -13.37
N THR A 9 -8.29 13.27 -14.42
CA THR A 9 -8.20 12.80 -15.80
C THR A 9 -6.97 11.90 -15.98
N PHE A 10 -5.83 12.36 -15.48
CA PHE A 10 -4.59 11.59 -15.40
C PHE A 10 -3.80 12.03 -14.17
N VAL A 11 -2.90 11.15 -13.70
CA VAL A 11 -1.93 11.45 -12.66
C VAL A 11 -0.52 11.33 -13.20
N ILE A 12 0.31 12.28 -12.79
CA ILE A 12 1.73 12.36 -13.09
C ILE A 12 2.50 12.06 -11.81
N SER A 13 3.36 11.05 -11.87
CA SER A 13 4.19 10.58 -10.76
C SER A 13 5.67 10.78 -11.10
N TRP A 14 6.34 11.71 -10.42
CA TRP A 14 7.76 11.97 -10.63
C TRP A 14 8.63 11.09 -9.73
N VAL A 15 9.54 10.31 -10.33
CA VAL A 15 10.43 9.37 -9.61
C VAL A 15 11.83 9.92 -9.34
N GLY A 16 12.11 11.15 -9.79
CA GLY A 16 13.37 11.86 -9.65
C GLY A 16 14.08 12.10 -10.98
N GLU A 17 15.27 12.71 -10.91
CA GLU A 17 16.17 12.88 -12.06
C GLU A 17 16.65 11.54 -12.60
N ALA A 18 16.76 11.44 -13.92
CA ALA A 18 17.25 10.22 -14.57
C ALA A 18 18.77 10.06 -14.37
N GLU A 19 19.22 8.83 -14.13
CA GLU A 19 20.64 8.47 -14.11
C GLU A 19 20.92 7.34 -15.10
N GLY A 20 22.13 7.33 -15.68
CA GLY A 20 22.53 6.29 -16.63
C GLY A 20 21.67 6.28 -17.89
N ASN A 21 21.32 5.09 -18.38
CA ASN A 21 20.60 4.90 -19.63
C ASN A 21 19.11 4.61 -19.39
N VAL A 22 18.52 5.23 -18.38
CA VAL A 22 17.09 5.05 -18.05
C VAL A 22 16.20 5.61 -19.16
N ALA A 23 16.59 6.71 -19.81
CA ALA A 23 15.87 7.25 -20.97
C ALA A 23 15.74 6.19 -22.09
N ASP A 24 16.83 5.50 -22.41
CA ASP A 24 16.85 4.40 -23.40
C ASP A 24 15.95 3.23 -22.96
N LEU A 25 15.95 2.90 -21.66
CA LEU A 25 15.03 1.90 -21.09
C LEU A 25 13.57 2.32 -21.29
N LEU A 26 13.23 3.57 -21.00
CA LEU A 26 11.86 4.08 -21.15
C LEU A 26 11.43 4.12 -22.61
N GLU A 27 12.30 4.55 -23.52
CA GLU A 27 12.06 4.50 -24.96
C GLU A 27 11.86 3.06 -25.46
N TYR A 28 12.73 2.14 -25.04
CA TYR A 28 12.59 0.72 -25.35
C TYR A 28 11.22 0.16 -24.92
N LEU A 29 10.77 0.48 -23.70
CA LEU A 29 9.46 0.02 -23.19
C LEU A 29 8.28 0.64 -23.95
N ARG A 30 8.38 1.92 -24.34
CA ARG A 30 7.39 2.57 -25.22
C ARG A 30 7.29 1.81 -26.55
N ASN A 31 8.41 1.58 -27.21
CA ASN A 31 8.45 0.86 -28.49
C ASN A 31 7.97 -0.59 -28.35
N LEU A 32 8.30 -1.27 -27.25
CA LEU A 32 7.85 -2.64 -26.98
C LEU A 32 6.33 -2.75 -26.81
N LYS A 33 5.67 -1.73 -26.26
CA LYS A 33 4.20 -1.67 -26.14
C LYS A 33 3.54 -1.62 -27.52
N HIS A 34 4.14 -0.88 -28.45
CA HIS A 34 3.60 -0.68 -29.80
C HIS A 34 4.03 -1.75 -30.81
N ALA A 35 5.07 -2.54 -30.50
CA ALA A 35 5.52 -3.64 -31.35
C ALA A 35 4.46 -4.72 -31.52
N SER A 36 4.19 -5.09 -32.78
CA SER A 36 3.26 -6.18 -33.11
C SER A 36 3.75 -7.51 -32.53
N ARG A 37 2.85 -8.47 -32.33
CA ARG A 37 3.25 -9.81 -31.85
C ARG A 37 4.29 -10.48 -32.77
N HIS A 38 4.23 -10.18 -34.07
CA HIS A 38 5.14 -10.73 -35.08
C HIS A 38 6.55 -10.11 -34.98
N ASP A 39 6.65 -8.80 -34.79
CA ASP A 39 7.94 -8.07 -34.80
C ASP A 39 8.67 -8.13 -33.46
N ARG A 40 7.96 -8.49 -32.38
CA ARG A 40 8.49 -8.53 -31.02
C ARG A 40 9.78 -9.33 -30.87
N PRO A 41 9.92 -10.57 -31.38
CA PRO A 41 11.17 -11.33 -31.26
C PRO A 41 12.38 -10.62 -31.87
N GLU A 42 12.19 -10.00 -33.04
CA GLU A 42 13.26 -9.26 -33.72
C GLU A 42 13.63 -7.98 -32.97
N PHE A 43 12.62 -7.21 -32.54
CA PHE A 43 12.80 -6.02 -31.71
C PHE A 43 13.60 -6.34 -30.44
N LEU A 44 13.22 -7.40 -29.73
CA LEU A 44 13.93 -7.87 -28.53
C LEU A 44 15.37 -8.29 -28.80
N ARG A 45 15.67 -8.81 -30.00
CA ARG A 45 17.04 -9.16 -30.40
C ARG A 45 17.89 -7.92 -30.66
N LYS A 46 17.34 -6.91 -31.33
CA LYS A 46 18.04 -5.64 -31.67
C LYS A 46 18.29 -4.77 -30.44
N ALA A 47 17.35 -4.70 -29.50
CA ALA A 47 17.42 -3.83 -28.33
C ALA A 47 18.40 -4.26 -27.23
N LYS A 48 19.06 -5.42 -27.36
CA LYS A 48 19.96 -6.03 -26.33
C LYS A 48 21.15 -5.16 -25.88
N LYS A 49 21.37 -3.99 -26.46
CA LYS A 49 22.55 -3.13 -26.22
C LYS A 49 22.24 -1.72 -25.72
N GLN A 50 20.97 -1.35 -25.54
CA GLN A 50 20.60 0.05 -25.27
C GLN A 50 20.56 0.40 -23.78
N PHE A 51 20.24 -0.55 -22.90
CA PHE A 51 20.24 -0.34 -21.44
C PHE A 51 20.73 -1.59 -20.71
N SER A 52 21.14 -1.42 -19.45
CA SER A 52 21.74 -2.46 -18.62
C SER A 52 20.82 -2.88 -17.45
N PHE A 53 21.23 -3.93 -16.73
CA PHE A 53 20.54 -4.32 -15.49
C PHE A 53 20.62 -3.22 -14.43
N LYS A 54 21.70 -2.43 -14.44
CA LYS A 54 21.87 -1.30 -13.51
C LYS A 54 20.78 -0.25 -13.69
N ASP A 55 20.43 0.09 -14.93
CA ASP A 55 19.38 1.09 -15.23
C ASP A 55 17.99 0.58 -14.79
N ALA A 56 17.72 -0.69 -15.08
CA ALA A 56 16.54 -1.41 -14.62
C ALA A 56 16.42 -1.45 -13.09
N ARG A 57 17.52 -1.78 -12.40
CA ARG A 57 17.63 -1.81 -10.94
C ARG A 57 17.44 -0.43 -10.33
N TRP A 58 18.09 0.59 -10.89
CA TRP A 58 17.97 1.97 -10.45
C TRP A 58 16.51 2.42 -10.44
N LEU A 59 15.76 2.16 -11.53
CA LEU A 59 14.37 2.59 -11.65
C LEU A 59 13.47 1.96 -10.58
N VAL A 60 13.60 0.66 -10.31
CA VAL A 60 12.74 -0.04 -9.32
C VAL A 60 13.16 0.18 -7.88
N SER A 61 14.42 0.56 -7.65
CA SER A 61 14.95 0.87 -6.32
C SER A 61 14.68 2.31 -5.87
N ARG A 62 14.01 3.13 -6.69
CA ARG A 62 13.67 4.51 -6.31
C ARG A 62 12.80 4.55 -5.03
N PRO A 63 13.10 5.46 -4.08
CA PRO A 63 12.29 5.62 -2.85
C PRO A 63 10.81 5.89 -3.11
N TYR A 64 10.47 6.44 -4.28
CA TYR A 64 9.09 6.64 -4.71
C TYR A 64 8.23 5.39 -4.53
N TRP A 65 8.73 4.22 -4.94
CA TRP A 65 8.00 2.93 -4.92
C TRP A 65 7.72 2.38 -3.53
N SER A 66 8.28 3.00 -2.49
CA SER A 66 8.07 2.61 -1.11
C SER A 66 7.25 3.64 -0.33
N ARG A 67 6.74 4.72 -0.92
CA ARG A 67 5.95 5.73 -0.19
C ARG A 67 4.52 5.23 0.05
N ILE A 68 3.94 5.41 1.24
CA ILE A 68 2.56 4.94 1.50
C ILE A 68 1.53 5.56 0.56
N TRP A 69 1.69 6.85 0.21
CA TRP A 69 0.79 7.58 -0.67
C TRP A 69 0.79 7.07 -2.11
N ILE A 70 1.84 6.37 -2.55
CA ILE A 70 1.89 5.77 -3.89
C ILE A 70 0.73 4.81 -4.10
N VAL A 71 0.23 4.15 -3.05
CA VAL A 71 -0.80 3.14 -3.21
C VAL A 71 -2.09 3.78 -3.75
N GLN A 72 -2.45 4.98 -3.29
CA GLN A 72 -3.58 5.75 -3.83
C GLN A 72 -3.24 6.40 -5.18
N GLU A 73 -2.10 7.11 -5.27
CA GLU A 73 -1.64 7.79 -6.50
C GLU A 73 -1.58 6.83 -7.69
N PHE A 74 -1.23 5.57 -7.43
CA PHE A 74 -1.00 4.58 -8.45
C PHE A 74 -2.23 3.73 -8.73
N THR A 75 -3.07 3.45 -7.74
CA THR A 75 -4.20 2.53 -7.93
C THR A 75 -5.43 3.22 -8.49
N LEU A 76 -5.74 4.42 -8.00
CA LEU A 76 -7.02 5.09 -8.24
C LEU A 76 -7.17 5.76 -9.62
N PRO A 77 -6.15 6.39 -10.21
CA PRO A 77 -6.35 7.18 -11.42
C PRO A 77 -6.66 6.33 -12.65
N ARG A 78 -7.49 6.86 -13.56
CA ARG A 78 -7.77 6.22 -14.85
C ARG A 78 -6.50 6.12 -15.70
N GLU A 79 -5.80 7.24 -15.85
CA GLU A 79 -4.54 7.32 -16.56
C GLU A 79 -3.39 7.68 -15.62
N LEU A 80 -2.24 7.04 -15.83
CA LEU A 80 -1.05 7.20 -15.00
C LEU A 80 0.19 7.32 -15.88
N TYR A 81 0.97 8.36 -15.62
CA TYR A 81 2.25 8.63 -16.26
C TYR A 81 3.34 8.71 -15.20
N ILE A 82 4.46 8.02 -15.46
CA ILE A 82 5.66 8.11 -14.63
C ILE A 82 6.64 9.04 -15.34
N LEU A 83 7.11 10.07 -14.63
CA LEU A 83 8.11 11.02 -15.08
C LEU A 83 9.45 10.72 -14.42
N CYS A 84 10.51 10.72 -15.22
CA CYS A 84 11.87 10.45 -14.79
C CYS A 84 12.82 11.40 -15.54
N GLY A 85 13.37 12.40 -14.85
CA GLY A 85 14.01 13.55 -15.50
C GLY A 85 13.06 14.20 -16.52
N ASN A 86 13.53 14.33 -17.77
CA ASN A 86 12.77 14.90 -18.89
C ASN A 86 11.91 13.87 -19.65
N ASP A 87 11.97 12.60 -19.28
CA ASP A 87 11.24 11.53 -19.94
C ASP A 87 9.94 11.19 -19.20
N ALA A 88 8.94 10.77 -19.99
CA ALA A 88 7.66 10.31 -19.48
C ALA A 88 7.28 8.96 -20.09
N ILE A 89 6.70 8.07 -19.28
CA ILE A 89 6.21 6.77 -19.72
C ILE A 89 4.78 6.52 -19.20
N SER A 90 3.88 6.12 -20.10
CA SER A 90 2.55 5.68 -19.71
C SER A 90 2.62 4.36 -18.93
N TRP A 91 1.75 4.17 -17.94
CA TRP A 91 1.68 2.93 -17.18
C TRP A 91 1.60 1.64 -18.04
N PRO A 92 0.75 1.56 -19.09
CA PRO A 92 0.71 0.36 -19.95
C PRO A 92 2.04 0.04 -20.66
N ALA A 93 2.88 1.05 -20.92
CA ALA A 93 4.23 0.85 -21.47
C ALA A 93 5.18 0.34 -20.38
N LEU A 94 5.15 0.97 -19.20
CA LEU A 94 5.98 0.53 -18.07
C LEU A 94 5.64 -0.91 -17.62
N GLN A 95 4.39 -1.35 -17.71
CA GLN A 95 3.96 -2.73 -17.43
C GLN A 95 4.59 -3.81 -18.32
N GLN A 96 5.18 -3.43 -19.47
CA GLN A 96 5.95 -4.38 -20.28
C GLN A 96 7.24 -4.83 -19.56
N PHE A 97 7.67 -4.06 -18.57
CA PHE A 97 8.84 -4.32 -17.76
C PHE A 97 8.53 -5.33 -16.64
N ARG A 98 9.36 -6.38 -16.49
CA ARG A 98 9.10 -7.51 -15.58
C ARG A 98 8.78 -7.12 -14.13
N PRO A 99 9.42 -6.10 -13.51
CA PRO A 99 9.08 -5.67 -12.15
C PRO A 99 7.65 -5.17 -12.00
N PHE A 100 7.07 -4.60 -13.06
CA PHE A 100 5.70 -4.08 -13.12
C PHE A 100 4.75 -5.03 -13.88
N GLY A 101 5.27 -6.14 -14.39
CA GLY A 101 4.52 -7.14 -15.13
C GLY A 101 3.79 -8.11 -14.21
N ILE A 102 2.54 -8.42 -14.56
CA ILE A 102 1.62 -9.22 -13.73
C ILE A 102 1.62 -10.71 -14.13
N SER A 103 2.35 -11.10 -15.18
CA SER A 103 2.48 -12.51 -15.61
C SER A 103 3.95 -12.87 -15.79
N ASN A 104 4.34 -14.10 -15.46
CA ASN A 104 5.67 -14.63 -15.81
C ASN A 104 5.95 -14.66 -17.32
N LYS A 105 4.91 -14.47 -18.16
CA LYS A 105 5.03 -14.29 -19.61
C LYS A 105 5.49 -12.88 -20.04
N THR A 106 5.39 -11.85 -19.18
CA THR A 106 5.92 -10.49 -19.46
C THR A 106 7.44 -10.40 -19.25
N ASN A 107 8.16 -11.52 -19.46
CA ASN A 107 9.59 -11.68 -19.26
C ASN A 107 10.46 -10.97 -20.32
N LEU A 108 9.87 -10.03 -21.07
CA LEU A 108 10.40 -9.57 -22.36
C LEU A 108 11.63 -8.66 -22.22
N GLY A 109 11.87 -8.05 -21.05
CA GLY A 109 13.04 -7.19 -20.80
C GLY A 109 14.16 -7.80 -19.96
N PHE A 110 13.99 -9.01 -19.40
CA PHE A 110 14.88 -9.48 -18.31
C PHE A 110 15.63 -10.78 -18.57
N LYS A 111 15.21 -11.62 -19.53
CA LYS A 111 15.93 -12.88 -19.84
C LYS A 111 17.38 -12.67 -20.28
N HIS A 112 17.70 -11.49 -20.82
CA HIS A 112 19.07 -11.13 -21.21
C HIS A 112 19.85 -10.48 -20.05
N LEU A 113 19.16 -9.75 -19.15
CA LEU A 113 19.74 -9.13 -17.95
C LEU A 113 19.94 -10.11 -16.78
N SER A 114 19.19 -11.21 -16.77
CA SER A 114 19.20 -12.20 -15.67
C SER A 114 20.46 -13.06 -15.58
N LYS A 115 21.34 -13.00 -16.59
CA LYS A 115 22.58 -13.77 -16.61
C LYS A 115 23.74 -13.07 -15.89
N GLN A 116 23.59 -11.80 -15.49
CA GLN A 116 24.71 -10.97 -15.04
C GLN A 116 24.71 -10.63 -13.53
N GLU A 117 23.58 -10.69 -12.82
CA GLU A 117 23.55 -10.39 -11.38
C GLU A 117 22.50 -11.22 -10.61
N ASN A 118 22.82 -11.56 -9.36
CA ASN A 118 21.89 -12.25 -8.44
C ASN A 118 20.68 -11.34 -8.15
N HIS A 119 19.52 -11.72 -8.70
CA HIS A 119 18.24 -11.00 -8.60
C HIS A 119 17.75 -10.71 -7.16
N HIS A 120 18.27 -11.43 -6.17
CA HIS A 120 17.87 -11.32 -4.78
C HIS A 120 17.98 -9.91 -4.19
N SER A 121 18.93 -9.09 -4.66
CA SER A 121 19.12 -7.74 -4.16
C SER A 121 17.97 -6.77 -4.48
N ILE A 122 17.14 -7.08 -5.48
CA ILE A 122 15.99 -6.25 -5.88
C ILE A 122 14.65 -6.95 -5.71
N ASP A 123 14.62 -8.20 -5.26
CA ASP A 123 13.40 -9.02 -5.17
C ASP A 123 12.30 -8.31 -4.34
N ARG A 124 12.68 -7.63 -3.25
CA ARG A 124 11.74 -6.85 -2.43
C ARG A 124 11.07 -5.72 -3.24
N HIS A 125 11.88 -4.92 -3.95
CA HIS A 125 11.39 -3.81 -4.77
C HIS A 125 10.51 -4.30 -5.93
N VAL A 126 10.95 -5.37 -6.59
CA VAL A 126 10.21 -6.05 -7.67
C VAL A 126 8.86 -6.57 -7.17
N ASN A 127 8.83 -7.21 -6.00
CA ASN A 127 7.59 -7.71 -5.42
C ASN A 127 6.65 -6.55 -5.05
N SER A 128 7.15 -5.48 -4.44
CA SER A 128 6.35 -4.28 -4.15
C SER A 128 5.69 -3.72 -5.41
N CYS A 129 6.47 -3.49 -6.48
CA CYS A 129 5.99 -3.00 -7.77
C CYS A 129 4.94 -3.93 -8.40
N ARG A 130 5.15 -5.25 -8.32
CA ARG A 130 4.22 -6.25 -8.86
C ARG A 130 2.89 -6.26 -8.10
N GLU A 131 2.93 -6.14 -6.78
CA GLU A 131 1.71 -6.08 -5.98
C GLU A 131 0.93 -4.79 -6.23
N LEU A 132 1.59 -3.62 -6.37
CA LEU A 132 0.93 -2.38 -6.83
C LEU A 132 0.26 -2.57 -8.19
N SER A 133 0.94 -3.27 -9.11
CA SER A 133 0.40 -3.57 -10.44
C SER A 133 -0.86 -4.44 -10.37
N LYS A 134 -0.85 -5.44 -9.49
CA LYS A 134 -2.01 -6.31 -9.24
C LYS A 134 -3.17 -5.53 -8.62
N LEU A 135 -2.87 -4.69 -7.62
CA LEU A 135 -3.86 -3.86 -6.92
C LEU A 135 -4.54 -2.88 -7.89
N ARG A 136 -3.76 -2.18 -8.73
CA ARG A 136 -4.30 -1.33 -9.80
C ARG A 136 -5.17 -2.12 -10.77
N ARG A 137 -4.73 -3.30 -11.21
CA ARG A 137 -5.53 -4.14 -12.10
C ARG A 137 -6.87 -4.52 -11.45
N SER A 138 -6.86 -5.00 -10.20
CA SER A 138 -8.10 -5.37 -9.52
C SER A 138 -9.05 -4.19 -9.35
N TRP A 139 -8.51 -2.98 -9.18
CA TRP A 139 -9.32 -1.76 -9.10
C TRP A 139 -9.95 -1.38 -10.44
N GLN A 140 -9.22 -1.56 -11.55
CA GLN A 140 -9.67 -1.18 -12.88
C GLN A 140 -10.60 -2.20 -13.54
N THR A 141 -10.52 -3.47 -13.19
CA THR A 141 -11.48 -4.49 -13.65
C THR A 141 -12.73 -4.43 -12.79
N GLU A 142 -13.67 -3.56 -13.16
CA GLU A 142 -15.05 -3.66 -12.67
C GLU A 142 -15.59 -5.06 -13.02
N SER A 143 -16.20 -5.74 -12.04
CA SER A 143 -17.07 -6.92 -12.21
C SER A 143 -16.45 -8.32 -11.97
N LYS A 144 -16.90 -8.94 -10.86
CA LYS A 144 -17.14 -10.38 -10.63
C LYS A 144 -15.98 -11.35 -10.37
N GLN A 145 -14.72 -10.96 -10.41
CA GLN A 145 -13.66 -11.84 -9.91
C GLN A 145 -13.22 -11.46 -8.49
N PRO A 146 -13.05 -12.45 -7.57
CA PRO A 146 -12.53 -12.17 -6.24
C PRO A 146 -11.21 -11.43 -6.40
N SER A 147 -11.07 -10.34 -5.64
CA SER A 147 -9.83 -9.58 -5.58
C SER A 147 -8.65 -10.55 -5.46
N TYR A 148 -7.56 -10.30 -6.18
CA TYR A 148 -6.32 -11.07 -6.05
C TYR A 148 -5.78 -11.08 -4.60
N THR A 149 -6.33 -10.22 -3.73
CA THR A 149 -6.04 -10.10 -2.32
C THR A 149 -6.99 -10.89 -1.40
N ASN A 150 -8.11 -11.42 -1.89
CA ASN A 150 -9.08 -12.20 -1.11
C ASN A 150 -8.95 -13.70 -1.43
N ARG A 151 -8.59 -14.48 -0.41
CA ARG A 151 -8.90 -15.92 -0.38
C ARG A 151 -10.31 -16.18 0.17
N ASP A 152 -11.02 -15.12 0.55
CA ASP A 152 -12.29 -15.20 1.25
C ASP A 152 -13.44 -14.78 0.30
N PRO A 153 -14.32 -15.70 -0.11
CA PRO A 153 -15.42 -15.44 -1.04
C PRO A 153 -16.47 -14.44 -0.50
N ASP A 154 -16.51 -14.24 0.82
CA ASP A 154 -17.58 -13.47 1.49
C ASP A 154 -17.36 -11.95 1.47
N PHE A 155 -16.19 -11.48 1.04
CA PHE A 155 -15.87 -10.05 0.96
C PHE A 155 -15.68 -9.62 -0.50
N GLY A 156 -16.42 -8.58 -0.89
CA GLY A 156 -16.57 -8.10 -2.26
C GLY A 156 -15.28 -7.72 -3.01
N ALA A 157 -15.42 -7.02 -4.13
CA ALA A 157 -14.33 -6.81 -5.09
C ALA A 157 -13.12 -6.01 -4.56
N ARG A 158 -13.21 -5.35 -3.39
CA ARG A 158 -12.20 -4.43 -2.86
C ARG A 158 -11.36 -5.03 -1.72
N PRO A 159 -10.08 -4.63 -1.56
CA PRO A 159 -9.21 -5.13 -0.50
C PRO A 159 -9.63 -4.61 0.88
N THR A 160 -9.46 -5.44 1.91
CA THR A 160 -9.69 -5.03 3.31
C THR A 160 -8.53 -4.18 3.86
N LEU A 161 -8.80 -3.35 4.86
CA LEU A 161 -7.77 -2.53 5.52
C LEU A 161 -6.64 -3.40 6.10
N THR A 162 -6.96 -4.50 6.77
CA THR A 162 -5.99 -5.46 7.31
C THR A 162 -5.03 -5.98 6.23
N ARG A 163 -5.54 -6.25 5.03
CA ARG A 163 -4.75 -6.76 3.92
C ARG A 163 -3.85 -5.69 3.32
N LEU A 164 -4.35 -4.47 3.17
CA LEU A 164 -3.57 -3.33 2.70
C LEU A 164 -2.45 -2.98 3.69
N LEU A 165 -2.73 -2.98 5.00
CA LEU A 165 -1.73 -2.76 6.05
C LEU A 165 -0.63 -3.84 6.04
N ALA A 166 -1.01 -5.11 5.86
CA ALA A 166 -0.04 -6.20 5.74
C ALA A 166 0.82 -6.08 4.47
N PHE A 167 0.22 -5.65 3.36
CA PHE A 167 0.90 -5.41 2.10
C PHE A 167 1.89 -4.23 2.18
N CYS A 168 1.47 -3.13 2.79
CA CYS A 168 2.23 -1.88 2.85
C CYS A 168 3.10 -1.75 4.11
N LYS A 169 3.34 -2.85 4.83
CA LYS A 169 4.07 -2.82 6.12
C LYS A 169 5.46 -2.18 6.02
N ASP A 170 6.13 -2.34 4.88
CA ASP A 170 7.49 -1.83 4.63
C ASP A 170 7.47 -0.47 3.91
N TYR A 171 6.28 0.08 3.66
CA TYR A 171 6.12 1.39 3.02
C TYR A 171 6.42 2.50 4.04
N GLN A 172 7.07 3.54 3.54
CA GLN A 172 7.58 4.68 4.26
C GLN A 172 6.53 5.80 4.29
N CYS A 173 6.43 6.44 5.45
CA CYS A 173 5.62 7.62 5.68
C CYS A 173 6.36 8.53 6.67
N THR A 174 6.24 9.84 6.48
CA THR A 174 6.82 10.82 7.41
C THR A 174 5.94 10.95 8.64
N ASP A 175 4.63 11.09 8.43
CA ASP A 175 3.64 11.01 9.51
C ASP A 175 3.27 9.53 9.72
N PRO A 176 3.42 8.97 10.93
CA PRO A 176 3.03 7.59 11.21
C PRO A 176 1.55 7.30 10.92
N ARG A 177 0.65 8.29 11.05
CA ARG A 177 -0.80 8.13 10.80
C ARG A 177 -1.12 7.84 9.34
N ASP A 178 -0.25 8.26 8.41
CA ASP A 178 -0.39 7.96 6.99
C ASP A 178 -0.30 6.46 6.69
N ARG A 179 0.26 5.65 7.60
CA ARG A 179 0.21 4.18 7.53
C ARG A 179 -1.23 3.67 7.37
N VAL A 180 -2.19 4.38 7.96
CA VAL A 180 -3.63 4.09 7.87
C VAL A 180 -4.27 5.01 6.83
N TYR A 181 -4.08 6.32 6.95
CA TYR A 181 -4.77 7.31 6.11
C TYR A 181 -4.40 7.23 4.63
N GLY A 182 -3.17 6.84 4.34
CA GLY A 182 -2.69 6.54 2.98
C GLY A 182 -3.40 5.37 2.31
N LEU A 183 -4.21 4.59 3.04
CA LEU A 183 -4.91 3.41 2.53
C LEU A 183 -6.44 3.56 2.54
N LEU A 184 -7.00 4.53 3.26
CA LEU A 184 -8.45 4.73 3.41
C LEU A 184 -9.18 4.96 2.09
N GLY A 185 -8.50 5.47 1.06
CA GLY A 185 -9.10 5.66 -0.27
C GLY A 185 -9.36 4.37 -1.05
N LEU A 186 -8.80 3.25 -0.60
CA LEU A 186 -8.78 1.96 -1.31
C LEU A 186 -9.69 0.91 -0.67
N ILE A 187 -10.32 1.25 0.45
CA ILE A 187 -11.28 0.39 1.13
C ILE A 187 -12.71 0.79 0.75
N ASP A 188 -13.61 -0.19 0.75
CA ASP A 188 -15.04 0.08 0.72
C ASP A 188 -15.51 0.22 2.16
N VAL A 189 -15.85 1.45 2.53
CA VAL A 189 -16.61 1.69 3.76
C VAL A 189 -17.69 2.68 3.36
N GLU A 190 -18.87 2.14 3.11
CA GLU A 190 -20.10 2.92 2.95
C GLU A 190 -20.76 3.05 4.33
N GLY A 191 -21.35 4.23 4.62
CA GLY A 191 -22.05 4.49 5.88
C GLY A 191 -21.26 5.34 6.89
N GLU A 192 -21.87 5.55 8.05
CA GLU A 192 -21.36 6.36 9.17
C GLU A 192 -20.12 5.74 9.84
N ASP A 193 -19.86 4.44 9.65
CA ASP A 193 -18.72 3.72 10.23
C ASP A 193 -17.40 3.92 9.45
N ARG A 194 -17.34 4.89 8.54
CA ARG A 194 -16.14 5.15 7.73
C ARG A 194 -15.06 5.80 8.58
N LEU A 195 -13.90 5.15 8.69
CA LEU A 195 -12.71 5.80 9.22
C LEU A 195 -12.34 7.01 8.34
N LEU A 196 -12.39 8.21 8.92
CA LEU A 196 -11.93 9.45 8.30
C LEU A 196 -10.50 9.79 8.76
N ALA A 197 -9.78 10.51 7.89
CA ALA A 197 -8.45 10.98 8.20
C ALA A 197 -8.55 12.22 9.10
N ASP A 198 -8.01 12.09 10.32
CA ASP A 198 -8.02 13.11 11.35
C ASP A 198 -6.59 13.29 11.87
N TYR A 199 -5.99 14.45 11.55
CA TYR A 199 -4.62 14.79 11.94
C TYR A 199 -4.56 15.59 13.25
N GLU A 200 -5.70 15.83 13.91
CA GLU A 200 -5.73 16.44 15.24
C GLU A 200 -5.54 15.38 16.34
N ILE A 201 -5.81 14.11 16.03
CA ILE A 201 -5.58 13.00 16.97
C ILE A 201 -4.16 12.43 16.93
N SER A 202 -3.75 11.85 18.07
CA SER A 202 -2.48 11.16 18.21
C SER A 202 -2.47 9.80 17.49
N SER A 203 -1.27 9.28 17.20
CA SER A 203 -1.10 7.90 16.70
C SER A 203 -1.72 6.85 17.63
N PHE A 204 -1.69 7.10 18.94
CA PHE A 204 -2.28 6.20 19.94
C PHE A 204 -3.81 6.19 19.82
N GLN A 205 -4.44 7.36 19.71
CA GLN A 205 -5.88 7.48 19.48
C GLN A 205 -6.29 6.80 18.16
N LEU A 206 -5.50 6.99 17.10
CA LEU A 206 -5.74 6.35 15.81
C LEU A 206 -5.65 4.82 15.88
N PHE A 207 -4.68 4.28 16.64
CA PHE A 207 -4.59 2.83 16.88
C PHE A 207 -5.89 2.28 17.46
N HIS A 208 -6.43 2.92 18.50
CA HIS A 208 -7.69 2.52 19.11
C HIS A 208 -8.87 2.63 18.13
N ARG A 209 -8.98 3.74 17.37
CA ARG A 209 -10.01 3.89 16.32
C ARG A 209 -10.00 2.72 15.33
N VAL A 210 -8.82 2.34 14.83
CA VAL A 210 -8.68 1.23 13.87
C VAL A 210 -9.04 -0.11 14.50
N MET A 211 -8.57 -0.37 15.73
CA MET A 211 -8.84 -1.62 16.44
C MET A 211 -10.34 -1.86 16.63
N LEU A 212 -11.09 -0.80 16.97
CA LEU A 212 -12.53 -0.89 17.19
C LEU A 212 -13.32 -0.99 15.90
N HIS A 213 -12.97 -0.18 14.90
CA HIS A 213 -13.57 -0.28 13.58
C HIS A 213 -13.49 -1.70 13.02
N LEU A 214 -12.34 -2.35 13.17
CA LEU A 214 -12.17 -3.74 12.74
C LEU A 214 -12.94 -4.73 13.64
N HIS A 215 -13.00 -4.49 14.95
CA HIS A 215 -13.78 -5.32 15.87
C HIS A 215 -15.29 -5.28 15.58
N GLN A 216 -15.85 -4.10 15.30
CA GLN A 216 -17.25 -3.91 14.90
C GLN A 216 -17.59 -4.65 13.60
N GLN A 217 -16.60 -4.84 12.71
CA GLN A 217 -16.70 -5.70 11.52
C GLN A 217 -16.55 -7.21 11.82
N GLY A 218 -16.62 -7.61 13.09
CA GLY A 218 -16.47 -9.00 13.54
C GLY A 218 -15.07 -9.58 13.34
N ARG A 219 -14.03 -8.74 13.21
CA ARG A 219 -12.67 -9.23 12.96
C ARG A 219 -11.99 -9.67 14.24
N VAL A 220 -11.49 -10.90 14.24
CA VAL A 220 -10.54 -11.36 15.25
C VAL A 220 -9.14 -10.87 14.87
N LEU A 221 -8.61 -9.95 15.67
CA LEU A 221 -7.32 -9.30 15.39
C LEU A 221 -6.20 -10.05 16.13
N SER A 222 -5.35 -10.74 15.38
CA SER A 222 -4.21 -11.46 15.95
C SER A 222 -3.22 -10.52 16.64
N GLN A 223 -2.49 -11.05 17.63
CA GLN A 223 -1.45 -10.27 18.32
C GLN A 223 -0.41 -9.71 17.34
N ILE A 224 -0.03 -10.49 16.33
CA ILE A 224 0.92 -10.07 15.30
C ILE A 224 0.41 -8.86 14.51
N PHE A 225 -0.89 -8.80 14.19
CA PHE A 225 -1.46 -7.65 13.48
C PHE A 225 -1.37 -6.39 14.34
N ARG A 226 -1.71 -6.50 15.62
CA ARG A 226 -1.70 -5.39 16.57
C ARG A 226 -0.31 -4.84 16.79
N THR A 227 0.66 -5.72 17.03
CA THR A 227 2.07 -5.31 17.18
C THR A 227 2.56 -4.58 15.94
N ARG A 228 2.23 -5.06 14.73
CA ARG A 228 2.63 -4.38 13.48
C ARG A 228 1.95 -3.04 13.27
N LEU A 229 0.68 -2.92 13.64
CA LEU A 229 -0.04 -1.65 13.55
C LEU A 229 0.57 -0.64 14.55
N ALA A 230 0.82 -1.06 15.79
CA ALA A 230 1.48 -0.24 16.81
C ALA A 230 2.90 0.17 16.39
N GLU A 231 3.67 -0.74 15.80
CA GLU A 231 5.00 -0.46 15.23
C GLU A 231 4.91 0.60 14.13
N GLY A 232 3.95 0.45 13.20
CA GLY A 232 3.75 1.40 12.12
C GLY A 232 3.28 2.78 12.55
N LEU A 233 2.51 2.82 13.64
CA LEU A 233 2.05 4.06 14.25
C LEU A 233 3.09 4.66 15.23
N GLN A 234 4.23 3.98 15.43
CA GLN A 234 5.32 4.39 16.32
C GLN A 234 4.88 4.54 17.79
N ILE A 235 4.07 3.59 18.26
CA ILE A 235 3.52 3.58 19.63
C ILE A 235 3.82 2.29 20.40
N LEU A 236 4.76 1.46 19.95
CA LEU A 236 5.10 0.20 20.64
C LEU A 236 5.52 0.41 22.10
N ASP A 237 6.26 1.49 22.37
CA ASP A 237 6.74 1.83 23.70
C ASP A 237 5.75 2.72 24.48
N HIS A 238 4.53 2.90 23.96
CA HIS A 238 3.52 3.69 24.65
C HIS A 238 3.08 2.96 25.92
N LYS A 239 3.26 3.60 27.08
CA LYS A 239 3.00 3.02 28.43
C LYS A 239 1.60 2.42 28.61
N ASP A 240 0.62 2.93 27.86
CA ASP A 240 -0.79 2.49 27.94
C ASP A 240 -1.18 1.58 26.77
N LEU A 241 -0.22 1.04 26.01
CA LEU A 241 -0.53 0.14 24.92
C LEU A 241 -1.04 -1.21 25.48
N PRO A 242 -2.28 -1.62 25.18
CA PRO A 242 -2.81 -2.91 25.65
C PRO A 242 -1.96 -4.08 25.18
N THR A 243 -1.50 -4.90 26.11
CA THR A 243 -0.90 -6.21 25.82
C THR A 243 -1.97 -7.25 25.45
N SER A 244 -3.21 -7.08 25.97
CA SER A 244 -4.32 -8.05 25.85
C SER A 244 -5.37 -7.68 24.80
N ALA A 245 -6.02 -8.70 24.23
CA ALA A 245 -7.21 -8.60 23.38
C ALA A 245 -8.48 -8.26 24.11
N PHE A 246 -8.57 -8.71 25.35
CA PHE A 246 -9.73 -8.58 26.19
C PHE A 246 -10.20 -7.13 26.32
N ILE A 247 -9.26 -6.19 26.40
CA ILE A 247 -9.58 -4.78 26.64
C ILE A 247 -10.37 -4.16 25.49
N TYR A 248 -10.06 -4.54 24.25
CA TYR A 248 -10.85 -4.11 23.09
C TYR A 248 -12.22 -4.77 23.02
N GLU A 249 -12.33 -6.02 23.47
CA GLU A 249 -13.61 -6.75 23.55
C GLU A 249 -14.54 -6.13 24.61
N VAL A 250 -13.98 -5.73 25.75
CA VAL A 250 -14.72 -5.06 26.84
C VAL A 250 -15.16 -3.65 26.45
N VAL A 251 -14.28 -2.87 25.83
CA VAL A 251 -14.60 -1.50 25.37
C VAL A 251 -15.62 -1.54 24.23
N GLY A 252 -15.49 -2.47 23.27
CA GLY A 252 -16.48 -2.68 22.22
C GLY A 252 -17.86 -3.12 22.74
N GLY A 253 -17.91 -3.82 23.88
CA GLY A 253 -19.14 -4.29 24.52
C GLY A 253 -19.84 -3.27 25.43
N ARG A 254 -19.23 -2.13 25.77
CA ARG A 254 -19.78 -1.11 26.68
C ARG A 254 -19.71 0.29 26.05
N ASN A 255 -20.71 0.61 25.22
CA ASN A 255 -21.03 1.94 24.66
C ASN A 255 -20.07 2.56 23.62
N SER A 256 -20.70 3.39 22.77
CA SER A 256 -20.15 4.12 21.63
C SER A 256 -18.92 4.97 21.95
N PHE A 257 -17.99 5.00 21.00
CA PHE A 257 -16.75 5.78 21.07
C PHE A 257 -17.02 7.29 21.10
N PRO A 258 -16.03 8.09 21.54
CA PRO A 258 -16.05 9.54 21.40
C PRO A 258 -16.39 9.95 19.97
N VAL A 259 -17.37 10.85 19.79
CA VAL A 259 -17.74 11.39 18.47
C VAL A 259 -16.53 12.12 17.87
N GLU A 260 -16.32 12.03 16.55
CA GLU A 260 -15.14 12.55 15.85
C GLU A 260 -14.84 14.04 16.10
N GLU A 261 -15.81 14.82 16.61
CA GLU A 261 -15.75 16.28 16.66
C GLU A 261 -15.22 16.91 17.96
N ASP A 262 -14.99 16.16 19.04
CA ASP A 262 -14.52 16.74 20.33
C ASP A 262 -13.22 16.12 20.88
N PRO A 263 -12.06 16.78 20.75
CA PRO A 263 -10.80 16.36 21.35
C PRO A 263 -10.86 16.09 22.86
N ALA A 264 -11.71 16.78 23.62
CA ALA A 264 -11.83 16.59 25.08
C ALA A 264 -12.42 15.23 25.45
N THR A 265 -13.22 14.63 24.57
CA THR A 265 -13.78 13.30 24.76
C THR A 265 -12.73 12.19 24.58
N TRP A 266 -11.68 12.45 23.80
CA TRP A 266 -10.52 11.55 23.68
C TRP A 266 -9.68 11.51 24.95
N ASP A 267 -9.43 12.65 25.59
CA ASP A 267 -8.74 12.70 26.89
C ASP A 267 -9.53 11.95 27.98
N LEU A 268 -10.85 12.02 27.94
CA LEU A 268 -11.71 11.25 28.83
C LEU A 268 -11.58 9.74 28.54
N PHE A 269 -11.60 9.35 27.27
CA PHE A 269 -11.42 7.97 26.84
C PHE A 269 -10.06 7.41 27.25
N GLU A 270 -8.97 8.13 27.00
CA GLU A 270 -7.63 7.71 27.43
C GLU A 270 -7.53 7.57 28.95
N ARG A 271 -8.14 8.47 29.71
CA ARG A 271 -8.23 8.33 31.18
C ARG A 271 -9.05 7.13 31.62
N ALA A 272 -10.14 6.82 30.93
CA ALA A 272 -10.96 5.65 31.21
C ALA A 272 -10.19 4.35 30.89
N MET A 273 -9.46 4.33 29.78
CA MET A 273 -8.57 3.23 29.39
C MET A 273 -7.49 3.00 30.44
N ARG A 274 -6.79 4.06 30.89
CA ARG A 274 -5.79 3.99 31.98
C ARG A 274 -6.36 3.31 33.23
N LYS A 275 -7.54 3.72 33.67
CA LYS A 275 -8.22 3.11 34.83
C LYS A 275 -8.61 1.65 34.59
N ALA A 276 -8.97 1.28 33.37
CA ALA A 276 -9.27 -0.11 33.01
C ALA A 276 -8.00 -0.97 33.03
N PHE A 277 -6.87 -0.44 32.53
CA PHE A 277 -5.57 -1.10 32.58
C PHE A 277 -5.06 -1.31 34.01
N GLU A 278 -5.23 -0.31 34.88
CA GLU A 278 -4.84 -0.41 36.30
C GLU A 278 -5.58 -1.54 37.03
N ARG A 279 -6.85 -1.81 36.70
CA ARG A 279 -7.63 -2.90 37.31
C ARG A 279 -7.20 -4.30 36.85
N ASP A 280 -6.67 -4.43 35.64
CA ASP A 280 -6.25 -5.72 35.06
C ASP A 280 -4.91 -6.20 35.67
N GLU A 281 -4.00 -5.27 36.00
CA GLU A 281 -2.76 -5.62 36.74
C GLU A 281 -3.02 -6.15 38.16
N ASP A 282 -4.14 -5.75 38.78
CA ASP A 282 -4.56 -6.22 40.10
C ASP A 282 -5.29 -7.57 40.04
N GLU A 283 -6.05 -7.87 38.97
CA GLU A 283 -6.73 -9.16 38.79
C GLU A 283 -5.82 -10.30 38.33
N ILE A 284 -4.71 -10.01 37.63
CA ILE A 284 -3.72 -11.02 37.18
C ILE A 284 -2.78 -11.48 38.31
N LYS A 285 -2.77 -10.79 39.46
CA LYS A 285 -1.90 -11.10 40.62
C LYS A 285 -2.51 -12.08 41.64
N ILE A 286 -3.60 -12.77 41.32
CA ILE A 286 -4.26 -13.76 42.19
C ILE A 286 -4.01 -15.19 41.70
#